data_AF-A0A177B9L9-F1
#
_entry.id   AF-A0A177B9L9-F1
#
_cell.length_a   1.000
_cell.length_b   1.000
_cell.length_c   1.000
_cell.angle_alpha   90.00
_cell.angle_beta   90.00
_cell.angle_gamma   90.00
#
_symmetry.space_group_name_H-M   'P 1'
#
loop_
_entity.id
_entity.type
_entity.pdbx_description
1 polymer ?
#
loop_
_entity_poly.entity_id
_entity_poly.type
_entity_poly.pdbx_seq_one_letter_code
_entity_poly.pdbx_strand_id
1 'polypeptide(L)'
;MSEFNVNQAKIRVAEYTVKTELDKLLIDMNKIYIVALGSGSTAIHAAKFIDEIDEKLNAIKGGGGCLTLEKIVAYTSHRVAIMADSRKLSKKLGDNYFDGIPIEIIPSSHRLITKIFETEYFDTCNLRMGVKKQGPVITDNGNFILDWKFKHDYDWKFTESDLQIIPGIVEVGIFPSKYIDVAYICNVENYSISTLYPNE
;
A
#
# COMPACT_ATOMS: atom_id res chain seq x y z
N MET A 1 -4.97 -9.68 31.29
CA MET A 1 -4.31 -8.48 30.73
C MET A 1 -2.83 -8.68 30.87
N SER A 2 -2.13 -9.04 29.80
CA SER A 2 -0.68 -9.15 29.79
C SER A 2 -0.10 -7.92 29.12
N GLU A 3 0.60 -7.10 29.90
CA GLU A 3 1.37 -5.94 29.43
C GLU A 3 2.49 -6.41 28.49
N PHE A 4 2.55 -5.82 27.29
CA PHE A 4 3.58 -6.09 26.31
C PHE A 4 4.78 -5.17 26.59
N ASN A 5 5.91 -5.75 27.02
CA ASN A 5 7.10 -5.01 27.43
C ASN A 5 8.06 -4.87 26.23
N VAL A 6 8.25 -3.64 25.75
CA VAL A 6 8.91 -3.30 24.45
C VAL A 6 10.45 -3.46 24.48
N ASN A 7 11.05 -3.81 25.63
CA ASN A 7 12.51 -3.72 25.83
C ASN A 7 13.35 -4.95 25.43
N GLN A 8 12.81 -5.97 24.74
CA GLN A 8 13.58 -7.19 24.41
C GLN A 8 13.78 -7.50 22.90
N ALA A 9 13.27 -6.70 21.98
CA ALA A 9 13.56 -6.89 20.56
C ALA A 9 14.84 -6.13 20.17
N LYS A 10 15.94 -6.84 19.89
CA LYS A 10 17.06 -6.27 19.11
C LYS A 10 16.57 -5.98 17.69
N ILE A 11 16.07 -4.77 17.46
CA ILE A 11 15.68 -4.29 16.13
C ILE A 11 16.96 -4.11 15.31
N ARG A 12 17.13 -4.88 14.23
CA ARG A 12 18.13 -4.63 13.20
C ARG A 12 17.45 -3.87 12.06
N VAL A 13 17.87 -2.63 11.83
CA VAL A 13 17.38 -1.75 10.76
C VAL A 13 18.17 -2.06 9.49
N ALA A 14 17.48 -2.39 8.40
CA ALA A 14 18.06 -2.35 7.06
C ALA A 14 17.39 -1.19 6.31
N GLU A 15 18.13 -0.11 6.12
CA GLU A 15 17.67 1.02 5.31
C GLU A 15 17.66 0.61 3.84
N TYR A 16 16.50 0.70 3.18
CA TYR A 16 16.43 0.86 1.74
C TYR A 16 16.20 2.35 1.43
N THR A 17 17.30 3.03 1.16
CA THR A 17 17.33 4.45 0.78
C THR A 17 16.80 4.63 -0.64
N VAL A 18 15.62 5.21 -0.81
CA VAL A 18 15.34 6.01 -2.00
C VAL A 18 16.01 7.36 -1.77
N LYS A 19 17.00 7.67 -2.61
CA LYS A 19 17.92 8.82 -2.53
C LYS A 19 17.14 10.14 -2.55
N THR A 20 17.00 10.80 -1.40
CA THR A 20 17.09 12.28 -1.26
C THR A 20 17.24 12.64 0.23
N GLU A 21 18.12 13.61 0.51
CA GLU A 21 18.62 13.98 1.83
C GLU A 21 17.55 14.31 2.89
N LEU A 22 17.25 13.39 3.80
CA LEU A 22 16.50 13.73 5.02
C LEU A 22 16.93 12.91 6.25
N ASP A 23 18.25 12.71 6.38
CA ASP A 23 18.89 12.34 7.62
C ASP A 23 19.00 13.56 8.54
N LYS A 24 18.11 13.68 9.55
CA LYS A 24 18.45 14.26 10.87
C LYS A 24 17.37 14.30 11.97
N LEU A 25 16.12 13.89 11.78
CA LEU A 25 15.13 13.91 12.89
C LEU A 25 14.62 12.50 13.24
N LEU A 26 14.98 12.02 14.42
CA LEU A 26 14.65 10.71 14.99
C LEU A 26 13.95 10.82 16.37
N ILE A 27 13.37 11.97 16.72
CA ILE A 27 12.65 12.16 18.00
C ILE A 27 11.33 12.89 17.73
N ASP A 28 10.30 12.14 17.32
CA ASP A 28 8.87 12.38 17.58
C ASP A 28 8.06 11.43 16.68
N MET A 29 7.41 10.42 17.28
CA MET A 29 6.24 9.62 16.83
C MET A 29 6.01 9.27 15.34
N ASN A 30 6.95 9.47 14.42
CA ASN A 30 6.71 9.49 12.96
C ASN A 30 7.65 8.60 12.13
N LYS A 31 8.28 7.58 12.74
CA LYS A 31 9.06 6.58 12.02
C LYS A 31 8.61 5.17 12.40
N ILE A 32 7.92 4.51 11.47
CA ILE A 32 7.62 3.08 11.49
C ILE A 32 8.56 2.41 10.48
N TYR A 33 9.08 1.24 10.85
CA TYR A 33 10.22 0.58 10.19
C TYR A 33 9.78 -0.50 9.20
N ILE A 34 10.16 -0.39 7.93
CA ILE A 34 10.12 -1.53 7.01
C ILE A 34 11.32 -2.42 7.32
N VAL A 35 11.08 -3.69 7.69
CA VAL A 35 12.11 -4.70 7.88
C VAL A 35 11.80 -5.88 6.96
N ALA A 36 12.59 -6.09 5.92
CA ALA A 36 12.73 -7.40 5.28
C ALA A 36 14.03 -7.48 4.49
N LEU A 37 14.98 -8.27 5.01
CA LEU A 37 15.92 -9.06 4.21
C LEU A 37 16.30 -10.31 5.03
N GLY A 38 15.72 -11.45 4.67
CA GLY A 38 16.03 -12.76 5.25
C GLY A 38 14.77 -13.50 5.69
N SER A 39 14.68 -14.79 5.35
CA SER A 39 13.67 -15.72 5.87
C SER A 39 13.68 -15.68 7.40
N GLY A 40 12.61 -15.18 8.04
CA GLY A 40 12.56 -15.07 9.50
C GLY A 40 12.01 -13.77 10.08
N SER A 41 11.78 -12.71 9.30
CA SER A 41 11.42 -11.38 9.83
C SER A 41 9.92 -11.05 9.84
N THR A 42 9.50 -10.28 10.85
CA THR A 42 8.24 -9.50 10.89
C THR A 42 8.45 -8.18 10.14
N ALA A 43 7.59 -7.84 9.19
CA ALA A 43 7.55 -6.51 8.60
C ALA A 43 6.53 -5.63 9.31
N ILE A 44 6.91 -4.36 9.53
CA ILE A 44 5.99 -3.32 9.96
C ILE A 44 5.86 -2.33 8.81
N HIS A 45 4.67 -2.24 8.23
CA HIS A 45 4.38 -1.31 7.15
C HIS A 45 3.91 0.02 7.74
N ALA A 46 4.74 1.06 7.56
CA ALA A 46 4.50 2.39 8.07
C ALA A 46 3.30 3.11 7.44
N ALA A 47 2.64 3.95 8.23
CA ALA A 47 1.52 4.82 7.86
C ALA A 47 1.73 5.66 6.60
N LYS A 48 2.97 5.97 6.24
CA LYS A 48 3.28 6.73 5.04
C LYS A 48 3.02 5.97 3.74
N PHE A 49 2.93 4.64 3.80
CA PHE A 49 2.76 3.79 2.61
C PHE A 49 1.32 3.26 2.46
N ILE A 50 0.41 3.59 3.37
CA ILE A 50 -1.01 3.28 3.22
C ILE A 50 -1.69 4.51 2.65
N ASP A 51 -2.41 4.37 1.55
CA ASP A 51 -3.24 5.45 1.01
C ASP A 51 -4.61 5.42 1.69
N GLU A 52 -5.19 4.22 1.84
CA GLU A 52 -6.45 3.96 2.55
C GLU A 52 -6.46 2.54 3.12
N ILE A 53 -7.20 2.32 4.21
CA ILE A 53 -7.49 0.99 4.75
C ILE A 53 -8.96 0.92 5.18
N ASP A 54 -9.65 -0.16 4.87
CA ASP A 54 -11.05 -0.36 5.28
C ASP A 54 -11.17 -1.15 6.60
N GLU A 55 -12.38 -1.18 7.16
CA GLU A 55 -12.72 -1.93 8.39
C GLU A 55 -12.48 -3.44 8.27
N LYS A 56 -12.36 -3.98 7.05
CA LYS A 56 -12.05 -5.40 6.78
C LYS A 56 -10.56 -5.64 6.56
N LEU A 57 -9.71 -4.64 6.78
CA LEU A 57 -8.27 -4.66 6.53
C LEU A 57 -7.86 -4.90 5.08
N ASN A 58 -8.69 -4.51 4.11
CA ASN A 58 -8.19 -4.29 2.76
C ASN A 58 -7.54 -2.91 2.71
N ALA A 59 -6.38 -2.79 2.07
CA ALA A 59 -5.67 -1.53 1.95
C ALA A 59 -5.41 -1.14 0.48
N ILE A 60 -5.48 0.16 0.21
CA ILE A 60 -4.90 0.76 -0.99
C ILE A 60 -3.49 1.25 -0.63
N LYS A 61 -2.53 0.88 -1.46
CA LYS A 61 -1.13 1.29 -1.36
C LYS A 61 -0.59 1.62 -2.75
N GLY A 62 0.57 2.30 -2.80
CA GLY A 62 1.24 2.63 -4.05
C GLY A 62 1.10 4.09 -4.51
N GLY A 63 0.52 4.98 -3.70
CA GLY A 63 0.50 6.42 -3.97
C GLY A 63 1.89 6.99 -4.25
N GLY A 64 2.92 6.48 -3.58
CA GLY A 64 4.34 6.83 -3.81
C GLY A 64 5.00 6.15 -5.02
N GLY A 65 4.31 5.22 -5.70
CA GLY A 65 4.82 4.53 -6.88
C GLY A 65 5.75 3.34 -6.62
N CYS A 66 5.69 2.77 -5.41
CA CYS A 66 6.52 1.65 -4.97
C CYS A 66 5.73 0.35 -4.70
N LEU A 67 4.49 0.22 -5.21
CA LEU A 67 3.57 -0.86 -4.83
C LEU A 67 4.15 -2.28 -5.02
N THR A 68 4.93 -2.51 -6.09
CA THR A 68 5.55 -3.81 -6.35
C THR A 68 6.51 -4.21 -5.23
N LEU A 69 7.42 -3.32 -4.86
CA LEU A 69 8.38 -3.59 -3.78
C LEU A 69 7.67 -3.73 -2.43
N GLU A 70 6.67 -2.89 -2.17
CA GLU A 70 5.87 -2.98 -0.94
C GLU A 70 5.14 -4.32 -0.83
N LYS A 71 4.62 -4.87 -1.94
CA LYS A 71 3.93 -6.17 -1.92
C LYS A 71 4.90 -7.34 -1.81
N ILE A 72 6.07 -7.27 -2.44
CA ILE A 72 7.14 -8.26 -2.25
C ILE A 72 7.55 -8.34 -0.77
N VAL A 73 7.71 -7.19 -0.11
CA VAL A 73 8.03 -7.16 1.32
C VAL A 73 6.89 -7.75 2.15
N ALA A 74 5.63 -7.38 1.88
CA ALA A 74 4.48 -7.98 2.58
C ALA A 74 4.47 -9.51 2.44
N TYR A 75 4.61 -10.01 1.22
CA TYR A 75 4.53 -11.44 0.89
C TYR A 75 5.65 -12.27 1.54
N THR A 76 6.86 -11.71 1.62
CA THR A 76 8.03 -12.41 2.18
C THR A 76 8.12 -12.35 3.70
N SER A 77 7.20 -11.62 4.34
CA SER A 77 7.19 -11.42 5.79
C SER A 77 6.38 -12.48 6.52
N HIS A 78 6.80 -12.85 7.73
CA HIS A 78 6.01 -13.77 8.56
C HIS A 78 4.78 -13.13 9.17
N ARG A 79 4.88 -11.82 9.44
CA ARG A 79 3.80 -10.99 9.94
C ARG A 79 3.93 -9.60 9.34
N VAL A 80 2.79 -8.99 9.03
CA VAL A 80 2.65 -7.64 8.51
C VAL A 80 1.76 -6.85 9.45
N ALA A 81 2.35 -5.88 10.13
CA ALA A 81 1.61 -4.90 10.91
C ALA A 81 1.50 -3.60 10.13
N ILE A 82 0.28 -3.08 9.97
CA ILE A 82 0.04 -1.73 9.47
C ILE A 82 -0.08 -0.78 10.65
N MET A 83 0.44 0.43 10.50
CA MET A 83 0.05 1.55 11.36
C MET A 83 -0.43 2.66 10.45
N ALA A 84 -1.55 3.31 10.74
CA ALA A 84 -2.14 4.34 9.89
C ALA A 84 -2.79 5.44 10.72
N ASP A 85 -2.80 6.68 10.20
CA ASP A 85 -3.57 7.78 10.78
C ASP A 85 -5.08 7.48 10.64
N SER A 86 -5.89 7.85 11.64
CA SER A 86 -7.33 7.59 11.64
C SER A 86 -8.08 8.15 10.43
N ARG A 87 -7.55 9.18 9.76
CA ARG A 87 -8.11 9.73 8.51
C ARG A 87 -8.01 8.77 7.33
N LYS A 88 -7.13 7.76 7.40
CA LYS A 88 -6.96 6.74 6.36
C LYS A 88 -7.89 5.54 6.55
N LEU A 89 -8.54 5.41 7.70
CA LEU A 89 -9.51 4.36 7.96
C LEU A 89 -10.86 4.73 7.33
N SER A 90 -11.38 3.88 6.46
CA SER A 90 -12.70 4.01 5.84
C SER A 90 -13.61 2.82 6.15
N LYS A 91 -14.91 2.98 5.89
CA LYS A 91 -15.85 1.85 5.96
C LYS A 91 -15.62 0.91 4.79
N LYS A 92 -15.36 1.47 3.62
CA LYS A 92 -14.98 0.76 2.41
C LYS A 92 -13.92 1.56 1.64
N LEU A 93 -13.07 0.83 0.92
CA LEU A 93 -12.08 1.44 0.03
C LEU A 93 -12.78 2.35 -1.00
N GLY A 94 -12.21 3.54 -1.21
CA GLY A 94 -12.73 4.60 -2.04
C GLY A 94 -13.53 5.69 -1.30
N ASP A 95 -13.82 5.53 -0.01
CA ASP A 95 -14.54 6.56 0.77
C ASP A 95 -13.64 7.77 1.09
N ASN A 96 -12.33 7.53 1.33
CA ASN A 96 -11.38 8.56 1.76
C ASN A 96 -10.24 8.82 0.76
N TYR A 97 -10.04 7.93 -0.22
CA TYR A 97 -8.96 8.04 -1.21
C TYR A 97 -9.50 8.08 -2.64
N PHE A 98 -9.41 9.26 -3.26
CA PHE A 98 -10.03 9.56 -4.56
C PHE A 98 -9.03 9.61 -5.74
N ASP A 99 -7.73 9.48 -5.46
CA ASP A 99 -6.70 9.50 -6.50
C ASP A 99 -6.77 8.25 -7.38
N GLY A 100 -7.32 7.15 -6.85
CA GLY A 100 -7.53 5.88 -7.54
C GLY A 100 -6.49 4.82 -7.16
N ILE A 101 -6.85 3.55 -7.34
CA ILE A 101 -5.98 2.41 -7.05
C ILE A 101 -4.80 2.42 -8.02
N PRO A 102 -3.55 2.49 -7.53
CA PRO A 102 -2.37 2.43 -8.39
C PRO A 102 -2.23 1.04 -9.02
N ILE A 103 -1.92 0.98 -10.31
CA ILE A 103 -1.64 -0.27 -11.04
C ILE A 103 -0.33 -0.07 -11.79
N GLU A 104 0.70 -0.83 -11.39
CA GLU A 104 1.98 -0.84 -12.09
C GLU A 104 1.89 -1.71 -13.34
N ILE A 105 2.30 -1.17 -14.48
CA ILE A 105 2.12 -1.81 -15.79
C ILE A 105 3.35 -1.68 -16.67
N ILE A 106 3.53 -2.64 -17.57
CA ILE A 106 4.50 -2.53 -18.65
C ILE A 106 4.14 -1.31 -19.53
N PRO A 107 5.06 -0.39 -19.86
CA PRO A 107 4.72 0.84 -20.58
C PRO A 107 3.93 0.65 -21.89
N SER A 108 4.25 -0.41 -22.64
CA SER A 108 3.58 -0.72 -23.91
C SER A 108 2.15 -1.24 -23.76
N SER A 109 1.74 -1.72 -22.57
CA SER A 109 0.39 -2.25 -22.33
C SER A 109 -0.62 -1.18 -21.89
N HIS A 110 -0.21 0.08 -21.63
CA HIS A 110 -1.09 1.08 -21.01
C HIS A 110 -2.42 1.30 -21.74
N ARG A 111 -2.42 1.37 -23.09
CA ARG A 111 -3.67 1.57 -23.86
C ARG A 111 -4.60 0.37 -23.77
N LEU A 112 -4.05 -0.84 -23.76
CA LEU A 112 -4.82 -2.07 -23.62
C LEU A 112 -5.47 -2.11 -22.24
N ILE A 113 -4.69 -1.89 -21.19
CA ILE A 113 -5.17 -1.97 -19.81
C ILE A 113 -6.21 -0.88 -19.54
N THR A 114 -5.96 0.37 -19.94
CA THR A 114 -6.97 1.44 -19.86
C THR A 114 -8.28 1.03 -20.55
N LYS A 115 -8.19 0.40 -21.74
CA LYS A 115 -9.38 -0.05 -22.47
C LYS A 115 -10.16 -1.14 -21.73
N ILE A 116 -9.47 -2.11 -21.12
CA ILE A 116 -10.08 -3.17 -20.30
C ILE A 116 -10.89 -2.55 -19.15
N PHE A 117 -10.30 -1.63 -18.40
CA PHE A 117 -11.00 -0.93 -17.30
C PHE A 117 -12.24 -0.17 -17.79
N GLU A 118 -12.17 0.48 -18.95
CA GLU A 118 -13.30 1.19 -19.55
C GLU A 118 -14.43 0.26 -20.00
N THR A 119 -14.11 -0.91 -20.56
CA THR A 119 -15.11 -1.76 -21.23
C THR A 119 -15.63 -2.92 -20.39
N GLU A 120 -14.80 -3.47 -19.50
CA GLU A 120 -15.15 -4.64 -18.69
C GLU A 120 -15.56 -4.24 -17.28
N TYR A 121 -14.89 -3.23 -16.71
CA TYR A 121 -15.18 -2.71 -15.36
C TYR A 121 -16.06 -1.44 -15.39
N PHE A 122 -16.30 -0.85 -16.56
CA PHE A 122 -17.05 0.42 -16.73
C PHE A 122 -16.51 1.57 -15.87
N ASP A 123 -15.21 1.53 -15.59
CA ASP A 123 -14.48 2.42 -14.71
C ASP A 123 -13.44 3.24 -15.50
N THR A 124 -12.74 4.16 -14.82
CA THR A 124 -11.70 4.97 -15.47
C THR A 124 -10.32 4.60 -14.95
N CYS A 125 -9.35 4.41 -15.85
CA CYS A 125 -7.99 4.04 -15.48
C CYS A 125 -6.99 4.91 -16.25
N ASN A 126 -6.45 5.93 -15.57
CA ASN A 126 -5.70 7.01 -16.23
C ASN A 126 -4.20 6.85 -16.01
N LEU A 127 -3.40 7.16 -17.04
CA LEU A 127 -1.95 7.18 -16.92
C LEU A 127 -1.51 8.28 -15.94
N ARG A 128 -0.76 7.89 -14.91
CA ARG A 128 -0.25 8.83 -13.90
C ARG A 128 0.83 9.72 -14.51
N MET A 129 0.56 11.02 -14.58
CA MET A 129 1.48 12.01 -15.16
C MET A 129 2.44 12.58 -14.10
N GLY A 130 3.69 12.80 -14.49
CA GLY A 130 4.67 13.45 -13.62
C GLY A 130 4.33 14.92 -13.39
N VAL A 131 4.51 15.40 -12.15
CA VAL A 131 4.25 16.81 -11.81
C VAL A 131 5.44 17.71 -12.14
N LYS A 132 6.67 17.26 -11.88
CA LYS A 132 7.92 18.02 -12.07
C LYS A 132 8.74 17.59 -13.30
N LYS A 133 8.15 16.78 -14.17
CA LYS A 133 8.77 16.29 -15.41
C LYS A 133 7.71 16.14 -16.49
N GLN A 134 8.12 16.19 -17.76
CA GLN A 134 7.23 15.84 -18.86
C GLN A 134 7.06 14.32 -18.93
N GLY A 135 5.85 13.88 -19.29
CA GLY A 135 5.51 12.48 -19.46
C GLY A 135 5.08 11.75 -18.18
N PRO A 136 4.87 10.43 -18.27
CA PRO A 136 4.34 9.63 -17.17
C PRO A 136 5.32 9.46 -16.00
N VAL A 137 4.76 9.14 -14.83
CA VAL A 137 5.53 8.59 -13.71
C VAL A 137 6.17 7.28 -14.16
N ILE A 138 7.45 7.12 -13.83
CA ILE A 138 8.22 5.90 -14.09
C ILE A 138 8.57 5.35 -12.72
N THR A 139 8.22 4.11 -12.45
CA THR A 139 8.58 3.43 -11.19
C THR A 139 10.07 3.09 -11.18
N ASP A 140 10.60 2.72 -10.02
CA ASP A 140 11.98 2.24 -9.90
C ASP A 140 12.25 0.97 -10.75
N ASN A 141 11.20 0.23 -11.12
CA ASN A 141 11.27 -0.92 -12.01
C ASN A 141 11.18 -0.55 -13.51
N GLY A 142 11.10 0.74 -13.85
CA GLY A 142 10.98 1.21 -15.24
C GLY A 142 9.57 1.11 -15.83
N ASN A 143 8.56 0.89 -15.00
CA ASN A 143 7.17 0.71 -15.42
C ASN A 143 6.35 2.00 -15.33
N PHE A 144 5.16 2.00 -15.95
CA PHE A 144 4.18 3.07 -15.77
C PHE A 144 3.24 2.74 -14.62
N ILE A 145 2.53 3.76 -14.13
CA ILE A 145 1.41 3.59 -13.20
C ILE A 145 0.13 4.10 -13.86
N LEU A 146 -0.93 3.30 -13.80
CA LEU A 146 -2.29 3.75 -14.02
C LEU A 146 -3.00 3.94 -12.69
N ASP A 147 -3.86 4.95 -12.60
CA ASP A 147 -4.73 5.21 -11.46
C ASP A 147 -6.16 4.80 -11.80
N TRP A 148 -6.58 3.67 -11.23
CA TRP A 148 -7.92 3.11 -11.40
C TRP A 148 -8.91 3.75 -10.43
N LYS A 149 -9.85 4.53 -10.99
CA LYS A 149 -10.98 5.10 -10.26
C LYS A 149 -12.23 4.29 -10.56
N PHE A 150 -12.84 3.82 -9.50
CA PHE A 150 -13.98 2.91 -9.53
C PHE A 150 -15.23 3.52 -8.90
N LYS A 151 -16.41 3.01 -9.28
CA LYS A 151 -17.71 3.51 -8.77
C LYS A 151 -18.51 2.50 -7.96
N HIS A 152 -18.18 1.23 -8.08
CA HIS A 152 -18.91 0.13 -7.47
C HIS A 152 -18.08 -0.54 -6.39
N ASP A 153 -18.74 -1.27 -5.49
CA ASP A 153 -18.04 -2.05 -4.46
C ASP A 153 -17.49 -3.33 -5.11
N TYR A 154 -16.27 -3.70 -4.75
CA TYR A 154 -15.57 -4.88 -5.26
C TYR A 154 -15.25 -5.88 -4.14
N ASP A 155 -15.18 -7.15 -4.50
CA ASP A 155 -14.47 -8.13 -3.67
C ASP A 155 -12.97 -7.95 -3.92
N TRP A 156 -12.31 -7.19 -3.05
CA TRP A 156 -10.91 -6.83 -3.22
C TRP A 156 -9.96 -8.02 -3.30
N LYS A 157 -10.30 -9.16 -2.65
CA LYS A 157 -9.48 -10.37 -2.72
C LYS A 157 -9.59 -11.01 -4.10
N PHE A 158 -10.81 -11.12 -4.63
CA PHE A 158 -11.04 -11.63 -5.97
C PHE A 158 -10.47 -10.69 -7.03
N THR A 159 -10.82 -9.40 -6.97
CA THR A 159 -10.39 -8.36 -7.90
C THR A 159 -8.88 -8.22 -7.97
N GLU A 160 -8.16 -8.27 -6.84
CA GLU A 160 -6.68 -8.25 -6.88
C GLU A 160 -6.12 -9.43 -7.66
N SER A 161 -6.69 -10.63 -7.47
CA SER A 161 -6.23 -11.85 -8.14
C SER A 161 -6.60 -11.87 -9.63
N ASP A 162 -7.76 -11.35 -9.98
CA ASP A 162 -8.28 -11.25 -11.35
C ASP A 162 -7.52 -10.21 -12.18
N LEU A 163 -7.16 -9.08 -11.60
CA LEU A 163 -6.31 -8.10 -12.27
C LEU A 163 -4.88 -8.62 -12.46
N GLN A 164 -4.34 -9.36 -11.49
CA GLN A 164 -2.99 -9.92 -11.54
C GLN A 164 -2.74 -10.87 -12.73
N ILE A 165 -3.79 -11.48 -13.29
CA ILE A 165 -3.65 -12.37 -14.45
C ILE A 165 -3.64 -11.65 -15.80
N ILE A 166 -3.94 -10.34 -15.84
CA ILE A 166 -3.99 -9.57 -17.08
C ILE A 166 -2.56 -9.33 -17.61
N PRO A 167 -2.22 -9.77 -18.84
CA PRO A 167 -0.88 -9.56 -19.39
C PRO A 167 -0.51 -8.08 -19.48
N GLY A 168 0.63 -7.75 -18.87
CA GLY A 168 1.17 -6.40 -18.84
C GLY A 168 0.82 -5.62 -17.57
N ILE A 169 -0.05 -6.14 -16.69
CA ILE A 169 -0.08 -5.71 -15.28
C ILE A 169 1.12 -6.36 -14.58
N VAL A 170 1.87 -5.55 -13.84
CA VAL A 170 3.03 -5.96 -13.04
C VAL A 170 2.61 -6.11 -11.59
N GLU A 171 1.92 -5.10 -11.04
CA GLU A 171 1.36 -5.17 -9.70
C GLU A 171 0.11 -4.28 -9.57
N VAL A 172 -0.74 -4.60 -8.60
CA VAL A 172 -1.98 -3.89 -8.27
C VAL A 172 -1.88 -3.36 -6.83
N GLY A 173 -2.20 -2.10 -6.63
CA GLY A 173 -2.14 -1.40 -5.34
C GLY A 173 -3.19 -1.83 -4.32
N ILE A 174 -3.89 -2.94 -4.55
CA ILE A 174 -4.82 -3.57 -3.62
C ILE A 174 -4.04 -4.56 -2.76
N PHE A 175 -4.14 -4.42 -1.44
CA PHE A 175 -3.60 -5.34 -0.45
C PHE A 175 -4.77 -5.91 0.35
N PRO A 176 -5.35 -7.04 -0.08
CA PRO A 176 -6.42 -7.68 0.67
C PRO A 176 -5.94 -8.09 2.07
N SER A 177 -6.90 -8.27 2.99
CA SER A 177 -6.63 -8.62 4.39
C SER A 177 -5.70 -9.83 4.59
N LYS A 178 -5.60 -10.75 3.62
CA LYS A 178 -4.64 -11.87 3.62
C LYS A 178 -3.17 -11.45 3.78
N TYR A 179 -2.83 -10.20 3.47
CA TYR A 179 -1.46 -9.66 3.59
C TYR A 179 -1.22 -8.89 4.89
N ILE A 180 -2.22 -8.75 5.77
CA ILE A 180 -2.18 -7.82 6.91
C ILE A 180 -2.63 -8.58 8.16
N ASP A 181 -1.74 -8.77 9.13
CA ASP A 181 -2.07 -9.49 10.37
C ASP A 181 -2.70 -8.59 11.43
N VAL A 182 -2.35 -7.31 11.44
CA VAL A 182 -2.84 -6.33 12.41
C VAL A 182 -2.74 -4.92 11.85
N ALA A 183 -3.69 -4.05 12.18
CA ALA A 183 -3.59 -2.62 11.91
C ALA A 183 -3.75 -1.78 13.20
N TYR A 184 -2.84 -0.84 13.40
CA TYR A 184 -2.87 0.16 14.45
C TYR A 184 -3.34 1.49 13.89
N ILE A 185 -4.56 1.89 14.24
CA ILE A 185 -5.16 3.14 13.80
C ILE A 185 -4.90 4.22 14.85
N CYS A 186 -4.07 5.19 14.51
CA CYS A 186 -3.62 6.25 15.39
C CYS A 186 -4.48 7.49 15.20
N ASN A 187 -5.18 7.91 16.26
CA ASN A 187 -5.88 9.18 16.29
C ASN A 187 -5.02 10.21 17.02
N VAL A 188 -4.58 11.23 16.28
CA VAL A 188 -3.67 12.28 16.78
C VAL A 188 -4.39 13.35 17.59
N GLU A 189 -5.71 13.50 17.45
CA GLU A 189 -6.49 14.52 18.17
C GLU A 189 -6.68 14.13 19.64
N ASN A 190 -6.89 12.85 19.91
CA ASN A 190 -7.11 12.32 21.25
C ASN A 190 -6.00 11.39 21.75
N TYR A 191 -4.89 11.28 21.00
CA TYR A 191 -3.72 10.45 21.32
C TYR A 191 -4.08 8.98 21.61
N SER A 192 -5.04 8.42 20.88
CA SER A 192 -5.48 7.02 21.04
C SER A 192 -5.04 6.13 19.89
N ILE A 193 -4.95 4.82 20.18
CA ILE A 193 -4.64 3.79 19.19
C ILE A 193 -5.73 2.73 19.25
N SER A 194 -6.43 2.52 18.13
CA SER A 194 -7.32 1.38 17.94
C SER A 194 -6.56 0.26 17.23
N THR A 195 -6.79 -0.99 17.63
CA THR A 195 -6.17 -2.16 16.99
C THR A 195 -7.24 -2.96 16.27
N LEU A 196 -6.99 -3.25 15.00
CA LEU A 196 -7.85 -4.05 14.13
C LEU A 196 -7.12 -5.35 13.75
N TYR A 197 -7.88 -6.44 13.65
CA TYR A 197 -7.41 -7.74 13.20
C TYR A 197 -8.28 -8.21 12.04
N PRO A 198 -7.76 -9.07 11.13
CA PRO A 198 -8.57 -9.67 10.09
C PRO A 198 -9.74 -10.44 10.72
N ASN A 199 -10.90 -10.38 10.07
CA ASN A 199 -12.00 -11.29 10.42
C ASN A 199 -11.58 -12.73 10.03
N GLU A 200 -11.79 -13.69 10.91
CA GLU A 200 -11.57 -15.13 10.65
C GLU A 200 -12.40 -15.65 9.46
#